data_AF-R7HC10-F1
#
_entry.id   AF-R7HC10-F1
#
_cell.length_a   1.000
_cell.length_b   1.000
_cell.length_c   1.000
_cell.angle_alpha   90.00
_cell.angle_beta   90.00
_cell.angle_gamma   90.00
#
_symmetry.space_group_name_H-M   'P 1'
#
loop_
_entity.id
_entity.type
_entity.pdbx_description
1 polymer ?
#
loop_
_entity_poly.entity_id
_entity_poly.type
_entity_poly.pdbx_seq_one_letter_code
_entity_poly.pdbx_strand_id
1 'polypeptide(L)'
;MLYSHFEGFVKICLLSYIQYVNSLKLKREEFNERLIASSMNSEFNAYDNNDEKCHIFKKELPEDRRLHKFHRRVNFLEKIEEFKQSDLFIPDETIDTESNLWYIVLQKNLYKVGLPIDIFDDLAGDIDALVNRRNSIAHGTERAGVQETEYSKWEEKIYNVMEQIIKYIYRDVCNEKYLKAN
;
A
#
# COMPACT_ATOMS: atom_id res chain seq x y z
N MET A 1 22.25 -8.00 -3.12
CA MET A 1 22.27 -7.46 -1.74
C MET A 1 21.56 -6.11 -1.68
N LEU A 2 21.91 -5.12 -2.52
CA LEU A 2 21.23 -3.81 -2.59
C LEU A 2 19.71 -3.91 -2.76
N TYR A 3 19.20 -4.71 -3.72
CA TYR A 3 17.76 -4.92 -3.90
C TYR A 3 17.06 -5.40 -2.62
N SER A 4 17.58 -6.45 -1.98
CA SER A 4 16.96 -7.01 -0.76
C SER A 4 16.97 -6.01 0.40
N HIS A 5 18.01 -5.18 0.48
CA HIS A 5 18.07 -4.11 1.46
C HIS A 5 17.01 -3.04 1.19
N PHE A 6 16.89 -2.60 -0.08
CA PHE A 6 15.87 -1.64 -0.51
C PHE A 6 14.46 -2.14 -0.23
N GLU A 7 14.12 -3.35 -0.67
CA GLU A 7 12.81 -3.97 -0.47
C GLU A 7 12.45 -4.09 1.02
N GLY A 8 13.38 -4.63 1.82
CA GLY A 8 13.20 -4.77 3.27
C GLY A 8 13.03 -3.42 3.96
N PHE A 9 13.84 -2.43 3.60
CA PHE A 9 13.75 -1.09 4.16
C PHE A 9 12.40 -0.42 3.85
N VAL A 10 11.96 -0.43 2.59
CA VAL A 10 10.68 0.16 2.19
C VAL A 10 9.55 -0.47 3.00
N LYS A 11 9.53 -1.80 3.09
CA LYS A 11 8.52 -2.53 3.87
C LYS A 11 8.54 -2.11 5.34
N ILE A 12 9.70 -2.06 5.98
CA ILE A 12 9.84 -1.66 7.39
C ILE A 12 9.37 -0.22 7.61
N CYS A 13 9.74 0.72 6.76
CA CYS A 13 9.35 2.13 6.88
C CYS A 13 7.82 2.29 6.79
N LEU A 14 7.19 1.66 5.79
CA LEU A 14 5.75 1.76 5.59
C LEU A 14 4.97 1.05 6.69
N LEU A 15 5.43 -0.11 7.16
CA LEU A 15 4.85 -0.80 8.31
C LEU A 15 4.94 0.04 9.59
N SER A 16 6.11 0.64 9.84
CA SER A 16 6.32 1.50 11.01
C SER A 16 5.36 2.69 11.01
N TYR A 17 5.12 3.27 9.83
CA TYR A 17 4.15 4.34 9.67
C TYR A 17 2.70 3.88 9.92
N ILE A 18 2.29 2.74 9.37
CA ILE A 18 0.96 2.17 9.65
C ILE A 18 0.78 1.88 11.14
N GLN A 19 1.80 1.31 11.80
CA GLN A 19 1.75 1.02 13.23
C GLN A 19 1.61 2.29 14.06
N TYR A 20 2.31 3.36 13.68
CA TYR A 20 2.11 4.69 14.26
C TYR A 20 0.67 5.17 14.10
N VAL A 21 0.13 5.14 12.87
CA VAL A 21 -1.24 5.57 12.57
C VAL A 21 -2.28 4.76 13.36
N ASN A 22 -2.15 3.44 13.40
CA ASN A 22 -3.01 2.54 14.18
C ASN A 22 -2.91 2.83 15.70
N SER A 23 -1.74 3.25 16.19
CA SER A 23 -1.54 3.54 17.61
C SER A 23 -2.29 4.78 18.11
N LEU A 24 -2.74 5.65 17.20
CA LEU A 24 -3.53 6.85 17.53
C LEU A 24 -4.94 6.50 18.05
N LYS A 25 -5.48 5.31 17.69
CA LYS A 25 -6.80 4.82 18.11
C LYS A 25 -7.94 5.81 17.85
N LEU A 26 -7.87 6.50 16.72
CA LEU A 26 -8.87 7.44 16.24
C LEU A 26 -9.90 6.73 15.33
N LYS A 27 -11.04 7.38 15.12
CA LYS A 27 -12.09 6.88 14.21
C LYS A 27 -11.65 7.00 12.76
N ARG A 28 -12.10 6.08 11.91
CA ARG A 28 -11.82 6.12 10.46
C ARG A 28 -12.16 7.48 9.87
N GLU A 29 -13.29 8.08 10.24
CA GLU A 29 -13.73 9.39 9.72
C GLU A 29 -12.77 10.57 9.97
N GLU A 30 -11.85 10.44 10.93
CA GLU A 30 -10.85 11.46 11.25
C GLU A 30 -9.66 11.43 10.27
N PHE A 31 -9.47 10.33 9.54
CA PHE A 31 -8.38 10.13 8.60
C PHE A 31 -8.73 10.54 7.17
N ASN A 32 -7.69 10.71 6.35
CA ASN A 32 -7.87 10.89 4.91
C ASN A 32 -8.47 9.64 4.25
N GLU A 33 -9.07 9.83 3.07
CA GLU A 33 -9.84 8.80 2.36
C GLU A 33 -8.99 7.58 1.98
N ARG A 34 -7.68 7.77 1.75
CA ARG A 34 -6.75 6.69 1.38
C ARG A 34 -6.54 5.73 2.55
N LEU A 35 -6.32 6.26 3.76
CA LEU A 35 -6.17 5.44 4.97
C LEU A 35 -7.49 4.78 5.38
N ILE A 36 -8.61 5.49 5.27
CA ILE A 36 -9.94 4.91 5.45
C ILE A 36 -10.11 3.71 4.53
N ALA A 37 -9.81 3.89 3.24
CA ALA A 37 -9.98 2.83 2.26
C ALA A 37 -9.11 1.60 2.57
N SER A 38 -7.85 1.82 2.95
CA SER A 38 -6.94 0.75 3.38
C SER A 38 -7.45 0.00 4.62
N SER A 39 -8.05 0.71 5.59
CA SER A 39 -8.62 0.09 6.79
C SER A 39 -9.91 -0.70 6.54
N MET A 40 -10.58 -0.46 5.40
CA MET A 40 -11.86 -1.07 5.02
C MET A 40 -11.69 -2.19 3.97
N ASN A 41 -10.47 -2.71 3.79
CA ASN A 41 -10.17 -3.71 2.76
C ASN A 41 -11.07 -4.95 2.90
N SER A 42 -11.40 -5.37 4.12
CA SER A 42 -12.28 -6.53 4.36
C SER A 42 -13.72 -6.28 3.89
N GLU A 43 -14.23 -5.07 4.10
CA GLU A 43 -15.56 -4.62 3.71
C GLU A 43 -15.65 -4.48 2.17
N PHE A 44 -14.60 -3.98 1.52
CA PHE A 44 -14.54 -3.90 0.06
C PHE A 44 -14.43 -5.28 -0.60
N ASN A 45 -13.57 -6.16 -0.07
CA ASN A 45 -13.46 -7.54 -0.57
C ASN A 45 -14.78 -8.31 -0.42
N ALA A 46 -15.46 -8.13 0.72
CA ALA A 46 -16.79 -8.68 0.95
C ALA A 46 -17.81 -8.16 -0.06
N TYR A 47 -17.72 -6.89 -0.46
CA TYR A 47 -18.58 -6.31 -1.48
C TYR A 47 -18.32 -6.93 -2.86
N ASP A 48 -17.05 -7.07 -3.24
CA ASP A 48 -16.63 -7.61 -4.54
C ASP A 48 -16.90 -9.11 -4.71
N ASN A 49 -16.78 -9.89 -3.63
CA ASN A 49 -16.91 -11.35 -3.66
C ASN A 49 -18.37 -11.84 -3.70
N ASN A 50 -18.93 -11.98 -4.90
CA ASN A 50 -20.34 -12.35 -5.12
C ASN A 50 -20.75 -13.75 -4.60
N ASP A 51 -19.82 -14.60 -4.19
CA ASP A 51 -20.08 -16.02 -3.90
C ASP A 51 -20.00 -16.39 -2.40
N GLU A 52 -19.90 -15.41 -1.49
CA GLU A 52 -19.80 -15.68 -0.05
C GLU A 52 -21.08 -15.37 0.76
N LYS A 53 -21.35 -16.24 1.74
CA LYS A 53 -22.13 -15.89 2.94
C LYS A 53 -21.34 -14.84 3.72
N CYS A 54 -21.52 -13.58 3.35
CA CYS A 54 -20.79 -12.49 3.99
C CYS A 54 -21.34 -12.21 5.39
N HIS A 55 -20.51 -12.30 6.42
CA HIS A 55 -20.90 -11.95 7.80
C HIS A 55 -21.16 -10.44 8.00
N ILE A 56 -20.64 -9.62 7.09
CA ILE A 56 -20.79 -8.16 7.09
C ILE A 56 -22.19 -7.77 6.56
N PHE A 57 -22.69 -8.47 5.53
CA PHE A 57 -23.98 -8.17 4.89
C PHE A 57 -25.03 -9.24 5.27
N LYS A 58 -25.87 -8.94 6.27
CA LYS A 58 -26.73 -9.93 6.95
C LYS A 58 -28.11 -10.21 6.34
N LYS A 59 -28.53 -9.52 5.28
CA LYS A 59 -29.88 -9.71 4.69
C LYS A 59 -29.88 -10.91 3.73
N GLU A 60 -30.97 -11.68 3.73
CA GLU A 60 -31.20 -12.75 2.75
C GLU A 60 -31.05 -12.21 1.33
N LEU A 61 -30.18 -12.85 0.56
CA LEU A 61 -29.82 -12.40 -0.78
C LEU A 61 -30.82 -12.99 -1.77
N PRO A 62 -31.38 -12.17 -2.68
CA PRO A 62 -32.24 -12.71 -3.74
C PRO A 62 -31.45 -13.65 -4.66
N GLU A 63 -32.10 -14.69 -5.18
CA GLU A 63 -31.45 -15.69 -6.05
C GLU A 63 -30.93 -15.09 -7.37
N ASP A 64 -31.51 -13.98 -7.82
CA ASP A 64 -31.05 -13.28 -9.02
C ASP A 64 -29.70 -12.59 -8.78
N ARG A 65 -28.68 -12.98 -9.55
CA ARG A 65 -27.30 -12.47 -9.43
C ARG A 65 -27.17 -10.95 -9.66
N ARG A 66 -28.00 -10.34 -10.51
CA ARG A 66 -27.95 -8.89 -10.77
C ARG A 66 -28.61 -8.13 -9.62
N LEU A 67 -29.73 -8.62 -9.12
CA LEU A 67 -30.40 -8.08 -7.95
C LEU A 67 -29.53 -8.22 -6.69
N HIS A 68 -28.81 -9.33 -6.55
CA HIS A 68 -27.83 -9.57 -5.49
C HIS A 68 -26.74 -8.48 -5.47
N LYS A 69 -26.11 -8.17 -6.62
CA LYS A 69 -25.11 -7.09 -6.71
C LYS A 69 -25.67 -5.73 -6.29
N PHE A 70 -26.88 -5.40 -6.74
CA PHE A 70 -27.52 -4.15 -6.38
C PHE A 70 -27.85 -4.10 -4.87
N HIS A 71 -28.35 -5.19 -4.30
CA HIS A 71 -28.63 -5.30 -2.88
C HIS A 71 -27.37 -5.07 -2.03
N ARG A 72 -26.21 -5.59 -2.44
CA ARG A 72 -24.93 -5.31 -1.76
C ARG A 72 -24.52 -3.85 -1.82
N ARG A 73 -24.72 -3.17 -2.96
CA ARG A 73 -24.48 -1.72 -3.08
C ARG A 73 -25.35 -0.94 -2.12
N VAL A 74 -26.65 -1.26 -2.06
CA VAL A 74 -27.58 -0.62 -1.13
C VAL A 74 -27.13 -0.87 0.30
N ASN A 75 -26.76 -2.09 0.66
CA ASN A 75 -26.35 -2.40 2.03
C ASN A 75 -25.02 -1.74 2.42
N PHE A 76 -24.06 -1.64 1.50
CA PHE A 76 -22.84 -0.86 1.71
C PHE A 76 -23.15 0.61 1.99
N LEU A 77 -24.06 1.22 1.21
CA LEU A 77 -24.49 2.60 1.43
C LEU A 77 -25.26 2.78 2.75
N GLU A 78 -26.11 1.82 3.14
CA GLU A 78 -26.80 1.82 4.44
C GLU A 78 -25.81 1.75 5.62
N LYS A 79 -24.67 1.09 5.43
CA LYS A 79 -23.66 0.81 6.47
C LYS A 79 -22.44 1.72 6.43
N ILE A 80 -22.31 2.59 5.42
CA ILE A 80 -21.09 3.37 5.22
C ILE A 80 -20.75 4.27 6.42
N GLU A 81 -21.76 4.83 7.07
CA GLU A 81 -21.57 5.68 8.25
C GLU A 81 -21.09 4.85 9.44
N GLU A 82 -21.68 3.68 9.69
CA GLU A 82 -21.24 2.74 10.72
C GLU A 82 -19.79 2.29 10.49
N PHE A 83 -19.42 2.02 9.23
CA PHE A 83 -18.05 1.69 8.87
C PHE A 83 -17.08 2.82 9.14
N LYS A 84 -17.47 4.09 8.93
CA LYS A 84 -16.64 5.27 9.20
C LYS A 84 -16.51 5.61 10.68
N GLN A 85 -17.50 5.24 11.49
CA GLN A 85 -17.50 5.41 12.95
C GLN A 85 -16.69 4.32 13.69
N SER A 86 -16.19 3.31 12.97
CA SER A 86 -15.31 2.28 13.51
C SER A 86 -13.89 2.82 13.71
N ASP A 87 -13.13 2.26 14.66
CA ASP A 87 -11.73 2.62 14.87
C ASP A 87 -10.91 2.27 13.62
N LEU A 88 -9.96 3.15 13.27
CA LEU A 88 -9.04 2.85 12.18
C LEU A 88 -8.09 1.73 12.62
N PHE A 89 -8.05 0.66 11.82
CA PHE A 89 -7.03 -0.36 11.90
C PHE A 89 -6.64 -0.80 10.49
N ILE A 90 -5.37 -0.62 10.13
CA ILE A 90 -4.80 -1.04 8.86
C ILE A 90 -3.91 -2.26 9.15
N PRO A 91 -4.25 -3.46 8.63
CA PRO A 91 -3.44 -4.66 8.85
C PRO A 91 -2.07 -4.55 8.19
N ASP A 92 -1.05 -5.18 8.79
CA ASP A 92 0.32 -5.19 8.27
C ASP A 92 0.39 -5.79 6.85
N GLU A 93 -0.50 -6.73 6.53
CA GLU A 93 -0.62 -7.36 5.21
C GLU A 93 -1.03 -6.37 4.09
N THR A 94 -1.46 -5.17 4.46
CA THR A 94 -1.71 -4.08 3.51
C THR A 94 -0.45 -3.73 2.71
N ILE A 95 0.73 -3.83 3.37
CA ILE A 95 2.03 -3.60 2.74
C ILE A 95 2.52 -4.87 2.06
N ASP A 96 2.48 -4.85 0.74
CA ASP A 96 2.80 -6.00 -0.09
C ASP A 96 3.86 -5.64 -1.13
N THR A 97 5.03 -6.24 -1.01
CA THR A 97 6.13 -6.11 -1.98
C THR A 97 5.95 -7.02 -3.18
N GLU A 98 4.85 -7.77 -3.24
CA GLU A 98 4.52 -8.76 -4.25
C GLU A 98 5.69 -9.76 -4.45
N SER A 99 5.89 -10.26 -5.67
CA SER A 99 7.07 -11.06 -5.99
C SER A 99 8.34 -10.22 -6.11
N ASN A 100 8.21 -8.95 -6.49
CA ASN A 100 9.30 -7.98 -6.54
C ASN A 100 8.75 -6.55 -6.38
N LEU A 101 9.53 -5.69 -5.72
CA LEU A 101 9.24 -4.27 -5.55
C LEU A 101 9.57 -3.47 -6.82
N TRP A 102 8.82 -3.72 -7.89
CA TRP A 102 8.78 -2.83 -9.06
C TRP A 102 8.31 -1.44 -8.66
N TYR A 103 8.61 -0.42 -9.48
CA TYR A 103 8.16 0.93 -9.18
C TYR A 103 6.64 1.01 -9.01
N ILE A 104 5.87 0.33 -9.87
CA ILE A 104 4.41 0.25 -9.73
C ILE A 104 3.96 -0.38 -8.39
N VAL A 105 4.72 -1.34 -7.86
CA VAL A 105 4.44 -1.96 -6.55
C VAL A 105 4.74 -0.98 -5.42
N LEU A 106 5.83 -0.21 -5.53
CA LEU A 106 6.10 0.90 -4.61
C LEU A 106 4.96 1.92 -4.63
N GLN A 107 4.49 2.36 -5.81
CA GLN A 107 3.37 3.30 -5.95
C GLN A 107 2.09 2.78 -5.28
N LYS A 108 1.75 1.50 -5.47
CA LYS A 108 0.59 0.87 -4.80
C LYS A 108 0.70 0.99 -3.27
N ASN A 109 1.88 0.69 -2.72
CA ASN A 109 2.10 0.76 -1.28
C ASN A 109 2.06 2.21 -0.76
N LEU A 110 2.69 3.15 -1.47
CA LEU A 110 2.63 4.58 -1.15
C LEU A 110 1.18 5.08 -1.11
N TYR A 111 0.38 4.71 -2.12
CA TYR A 111 -1.03 5.10 -2.19
C TYR A 111 -1.85 4.56 -1.03
N LYS A 112 -1.67 3.27 -0.69
CA LYS A 112 -2.35 2.60 0.43
C LYS A 112 -2.04 3.29 1.77
N VAL A 113 -0.84 3.83 1.95
CA VAL A 113 -0.48 4.57 3.17
C VAL A 113 -0.77 6.07 3.08
N GLY A 114 -1.47 6.55 2.06
CA GLY A 114 -1.81 7.97 1.95
C GLY A 114 -0.65 8.89 1.53
N LEU A 115 0.48 8.34 1.07
CA LEU A 115 1.58 9.11 0.49
C LEU A 115 1.32 9.42 -1.01
N PRO A 116 1.97 10.44 -1.59
CA PRO A 116 1.86 10.70 -3.03
C PRO A 116 2.57 9.62 -3.84
N ILE A 117 2.01 9.28 -5.00
CA ILE A 117 2.44 8.15 -5.84
C ILE A 117 3.54 8.51 -6.83
N ASP A 118 3.73 9.80 -7.09
CA ASP A 118 4.58 10.38 -8.13
C ASP A 118 5.94 10.83 -7.60
N ILE A 119 6.20 10.67 -6.30
CA ILE A 119 7.40 11.17 -5.61
C ILE A 119 8.73 10.60 -6.15
N PHE A 120 8.70 9.51 -6.91
CA PHE A 120 9.88 8.87 -7.51
C PHE A 120 9.72 8.58 -9.00
N ASP A 121 8.86 9.30 -9.72
CA ASP A 121 8.66 9.09 -11.17
C ASP A 121 9.98 9.23 -11.95
N ASP A 122 10.83 10.18 -11.56
CA ASP A 122 12.16 10.39 -12.15
C ASP A 122 13.14 9.24 -11.90
N LEU A 123 12.86 8.37 -10.92
CA LEU A 123 13.69 7.22 -10.53
C LEU A 123 13.03 5.88 -10.87
N ALA A 124 11.86 5.88 -11.53
CA ALA A 124 11.11 4.68 -11.88
C ALA A 124 11.97 3.68 -12.66
N GLY A 125 12.67 4.17 -13.69
CA GLY A 125 13.55 3.34 -14.52
C GLY A 125 14.73 2.73 -13.76
N ASP A 126 15.25 3.43 -12.73
CA ASP A 126 16.36 2.95 -11.92
C ASP A 126 15.91 1.86 -10.94
N ILE A 127 14.73 2.01 -10.34
CA ILE A 127 14.11 0.99 -9.47
C ILE A 127 13.84 -0.28 -10.28
N ASP A 128 13.22 -0.16 -11.44
CA ASP A 128 12.90 -1.30 -12.30
C ASP A 128 14.17 -1.95 -12.86
N ALA A 129 15.22 -1.16 -13.17
CA ALA A 129 16.52 -1.70 -13.56
C ALA A 129 17.15 -2.55 -12.44
N LEU A 130 17.07 -2.11 -11.18
CA LEU A 130 17.57 -2.88 -10.04
C LEU A 130 16.82 -4.20 -9.86
N VAL A 131 15.49 -4.18 -9.99
CA VAL A 131 14.65 -5.39 -9.92
C VAL A 131 15.01 -6.36 -11.04
N ASN A 132 15.10 -5.85 -12.28
CA ASN A 132 15.52 -6.63 -13.44
C ASN A 132 16.90 -7.26 -13.22
N ARG A 133 17.87 -6.49 -12.74
CA ARG A 133 19.22 -6.98 -12.47
C ARG A 133 19.20 -8.11 -11.44
N ARG A 134 18.43 -7.95 -10.35
CA ARG A 134 18.28 -9.02 -9.35
C ARG A 134 17.69 -10.29 -9.97
N ASN A 135 16.65 -10.16 -10.80
CA ASN A 135 16.00 -11.29 -11.45
C ASN A 135 16.93 -11.99 -12.44
N SER A 136 17.70 -11.24 -13.23
CA SER A 136 18.70 -11.78 -14.17
C SER A 136 19.79 -12.59 -13.46
N ILE A 137 20.27 -12.11 -12.30
CA ILE A 137 21.24 -12.84 -11.47
C ILE A 137 20.60 -14.13 -10.91
N ALA A 138 19.38 -14.05 -10.37
CA ALA A 138 18.69 -15.19 -9.79
C ALA A 138 18.36 -16.29 -10.82
N HIS A 139 18.05 -15.90 -12.06
CA HIS A 139 17.77 -16.82 -13.16
C HIS A 139 19.04 -17.28 -13.91
N GLY A 140 20.23 -16.79 -13.55
CA GLY A 140 21.51 -17.21 -14.12
C GLY A 140 21.74 -16.77 -15.57
N THR A 141 20.93 -15.83 -16.07
CA THR A 141 21.09 -15.21 -17.41
C THR A 141 22.30 -14.28 -17.45
N GLU A 142 22.63 -13.64 -16.34
CA GLU A 142 23.84 -12.83 -16.19
C GLU A 142 24.87 -13.54 -15.33
N ARG A 143 26.00 -13.91 -15.96
CA ARG A 143 27.15 -14.55 -15.31
C ARG A 143 28.30 -13.60 -15.04
N ALA A 144 28.28 -12.42 -15.67
CA ALA A 144 29.26 -11.36 -15.44
C ALA A 144 28.80 -10.48 -14.27
N GLY A 145 29.75 -10.13 -13.38
CA GLY A 145 29.52 -9.18 -12.29
C GLY A 145 29.06 -7.80 -12.78
N VAL A 146 28.64 -6.94 -11.85
CA VAL A 146 28.34 -5.53 -12.15
C VAL A 146 29.63 -4.74 -12.09
N GLN A 147 29.83 -3.79 -13.00
CA GLN A 147 30.95 -2.86 -12.89
C GLN A 147 30.74 -1.97 -11.66
N GLU A 148 31.80 -1.72 -10.88
CA GLU A 148 31.71 -0.92 -9.66
C GLU A 148 31.02 0.44 -9.90
N THR A 149 31.38 1.12 -11.00
CA THR A 149 30.78 2.42 -11.37
C THR A 149 29.28 2.37 -11.68
N GLU A 150 28.77 1.24 -12.18
CA GLU A 150 27.34 1.05 -12.44
C GLU A 150 26.60 0.74 -11.14
N TYR A 151 27.20 -0.12 -10.30
CA TYR A 151 26.68 -0.43 -8.99
C TYR A 151 26.57 0.83 -8.10
N SER A 152 27.63 1.66 -8.04
CA SER A 152 27.63 2.88 -7.23
C SER A 152 26.53 3.86 -7.65
N LYS A 153 26.20 3.94 -8.95
CA LYS A 153 25.10 4.79 -9.43
C LYS A 153 23.73 4.30 -8.95
N TRP A 154 23.49 2.99 -9.02
CA TRP A 154 22.26 2.43 -8.45
C TRP A 154 22.20 2.61 -6.95
N GLU A 155 23.31 2.36 -6.27
CA GLU A 155 23.41 2.51 -4.82
C GLU A 155 23.04 3.93 -4.38
N GLU A 156 23.65 4.95 -4.97
CA GLU A 156 23.36 6.37 -4.68
C GLU A 156 21.87 6.69 -4.88
N LYS A 157 21.30 6.30 -6.02
CA LYS A 157 19.89 6.58 -6.35
C LYS A 157 18.93 5.86 -5.41
N ILE A 158 19.22 4.62 -5.05
CA ILE A 158 18.37 3.82 -4.16
C ILE A 158 18.43 4.34 -2.73
N TYR A 159 19.62 4.72 -2.24
CA TYR A 159 19.73 5.39 -0.95
C TYR A 159 18.99 6.73 -0.92
N ASN A 160 18.98 7.48 -2.02
CA ASN A 160 18.16 8.68 -2.13
C ASN A 160 16.66 8.34 -2.01
N VAL A 161 16.14 7.34 -2.73
CA VAL A 161 14.73 6.90 -2.57
C VAL A 161 14.43 6.55 -1.10
N MET A 162 15.31 5.78 -0.47
CA MET A 162 15.16 5.38 0.94
C MET A 162 15.11 6.59 1.90
N GLU A 163 16.03 7.53 1.75
CA GLU A 163 16.09 8.75 2.55
C GLU A 163 14.84 9.61 2.36
N GLN A 164 14.38 9.75 1.11
CA GLN A 164 13.19 10.52 0.79
C GLN A 164 11.94 9.89 1.39
N ILE A 165 11.77 8.56 1.34
CA ILE A 165 10.63 7.89 1.99
C ILE A 165 10.55 8.28 3.48
N ILE A 166 11.66 8.24 4.20
CA ILE A 166 11.70 8.67 5.61
C ILE A 166 11.29 10.13 5.73
N LYS A 167 11.83 11.03 4.90
CA LYS A 167 11.50 12.46 4.94
C LYS A 167 10.02 12.73 4.67
N TYR A 168 9.41 12.03 3.71
CA TYR A 168 7.99 12.14 3.41
C TYR A 168 7.14 11.66 4.59
N ILE A 169 7.43 10.48 5.14
CA ILE A 169 6.74 9.95 6.32
C ILE A 169 6.87 10.92 7.50
N TYR A 170 8.09 11.35 7.82
CA TYR A 170 8.36 12.26 8.92
C TYR A 170 7.58 13.57 8.77
N ARG A 171 7.65 14.19 7.59
CA ARG A 171 6.93 15.44 7.31
C ARG A 171 5.41 15.24 7.41
N ASP A 172 4.89 14.14 6.90
CA ASP A 172 3.46 13.87 6.92
C ASP A 172 2.96 13.59 8.34
N VAL A 173 3.80 12.95 9.19
CA VAL A 173 3.53 12.81 10.62
C VAL A 173 3.55 14.17 11.32
N CYS A 174 4.59 14.98 11.14
CA CYS A 174 4.71 16.30 11.79
C CYS A 174 3.61 17.28 11.40
N ASN A 175 3.06 17.17 10.19
CA ASN A 175 1.98 18.03 9.71
C ASN A 175 0.61 17.33 9.77
N GLU A 176 0.52 16.18 10.42
CA GLU A 176 -0.73 15.41 10.60
C GLU A 176 -1.50 15.15 9.29
N LYS A 177 -0.80 14.96 8.17
CA LYS A 177 -1.41 14.77 6.84
C LYS A 177 -2.19 13.45 6.69
N TYR A 178 -2.05 12.56 7.68
CA TYR A 178 -2.87 11.36 7.79
C TYR A 178 -4.32 11.69 8.20
N LEU A 179 -4.54 12.83 8.86
CA LEU A 179 -5.87 13.31 9.21
C LEU A 179 -6.55 13.95 7.99
N LYS A 180 -7.87 14.00 8.04
CA LYS A 180 -8.68 14.73 7.07
C LYS A 180 -8.39 16.22 7.19
N ALA A 181 -8.20 16.90 6.05
CA ALA A 181 -8.09 18.35 6.04
C ALA A 181 -9.43 18.99 6.46
N ASN A 182 -9.39 19.91 7.41
CA ASN A 182 -10.53 20.75 7.81
C ASN A 182 -10.86 21.80 6.74
#